data_AF-F3BAD4-F1
#
_entry.id   AF-F3BAD4-F1
#
_cell.length_a   1.000
_cell.length_b   1.000
_cell.length_c   1.000
_cell.angle_alpha   90.00
_cell.angle_beta   90.00
_cell.angle_gamma   90.00
#
_symmetry.space_group_name_H-M   'P 1'
#
loop_
_entity.id
_entity.type
_entity.pdbx_description
1 polymer ?
#
loop_
_entity_poly.entity_id
_entity_poly.type
_entity_poly.pdbx_seq_one_letter_code
_entity_poly.pdbx_strand_id
1 'polypeptide(L)'
;MVKVDFLFYQEKYAGTIIPDATSLKQPLLKANLYLSQMLCEDGEGSAEELVKLCLCEVAELLYQDSIIRQGYGGRQAQSENTDGYSVSYVSDESSLETKIYCVIDRYLSHTGLLYMGVE
;
A
#
# COMPACT_ATOMS: atom_id res chain seq x y z
N MET A 1 -11.00 1.66 -10.87
CA MET A 1 -9.91 0.79 -10.35
C MET A 1 -8.76 0.80 -11.34
N VAL A 2 -7.54 1.04 -10.86
CA VAL A 2 -6.36 1.15 -11.72
C VAL A 2 -5.68 -0.22 -11.84
N LYS A 3 -5.33 -0.60 -13.06
CA LYS A 3 -4.66 -1.86 -13.36
C LYS A 3 -3.15 -1.65 -13.40
N VAL A 4 -2.43 -2.53 -12.70
CA VAL A 4 -0.97 -2.60 -12.69
C VAL A 4 -0.58 -4.03 -13.09
N ASP A 5 0.22 -4.14 -14.14
CA ASP A 5 0.76 -5.42 -14.59
C ASP A 5 2.09 -5.73 -13.89
N PHE A 6 2.46 -7.01 -13.83
CA PHE A 6 3.72 -7.42 -13.22
C PHE A 6 4.95 -6.79 -13.91
N LEU A 7 4.87 -6.56 -15.22
CA LEU A 7 5.92 -5.85 -15.96
C LEU A 7 6.10 -4.41 -15.46
N PHE A 8 5.00 -3.70 -15.17
CA PHE A 8 5.07 -2.35 -14.59
C PHE A 8 5.68 -2.40 -13.19
N TYR A 9 5.25 -3.36 -12.37
CA TYR A 9 5.81 -3.56 -11.03
C TYR A 9 7.33 -3.77 -11.07
N GLN A 10 7.83 -4.58 -12.00
CA GLN A 10 9.24 -4.93 -12.09
C GLN A 10 10.09 -3.87 -12.78
N GLU A 11 9.64 -3.33 -13.91
CA GLU A 11 10.47 -2.43 -14.74
C GLU A 11 10.30 -0.95 -14.40
N LYS A 12 9.07 -0.52 -14.08
CA LYS A 12 8.76 0.89 -13.81
C LYS A 12 8.88 1.21 -12.33
N TYR A 13 8.27 0.39 -11.48
CA TYR A 13 8.33 0.56 -10.03
C TYR A 13 9.61 -0.02 -9.41
N ALA A 14 10.32 -0.90 -10.13
CA ALA A 14 11.53 -1.57 -9.65
C ALA A 14 11.31 -2.42 -8.38
N GLY A 15 10.13 -3.02 -8.27
CA GLY A 15 9.74 -3.86 -7.13
C GLY A 15 10.52 -5.17 -7.08
N THR A 16 10.89 -5.59 -5.87
CA THR A 16 11.72 -6.80 -5.64
C THR A 16 11.14 -7.75 -4.60
N ILE A 17 10.06 -7.34 -3.92
CA ILE A 17 9.49 -8.07 -2.78
C ILE A 17 8.50 -9.16 -3.21
N ILE A 18 7.67 -8.87 -4.22
CA ILE A 18 6.63 -9.80 -4.70
C ILE A 18 7.22 -10.64 -5.84
N PRO A 19 7.31 -11.97 -5.69
CA PRO A 19 8.14 -12.80 -6.58
C PRO A 19 7.51 -13.05 -7.95
N ASP A 20 6.18 -13.03 -8.06
CA ASP A 20 5.49 -13.43 -9.28
C ASP A 20 4.13 -12.74 -9.46
N ALA A 21 3.63 -12.77 -10.71
CA ALA A 21 2.37 -12.16 -11.10
C ALA A 21 1.14 -12.75 -10.39
N THR A 22 1.20 -14.00 -9.90
CA THR A 22 0.09 -14.61 -9.16
C THR A 22 0.04 -14.07 -7.75
N SER A 23 1.19 -14.00 -7.07
CA SER A 23 1.36 -13.41 -5.75
C SER A 23 1.01 -11.91 -5.73
N LEU A 24 1.19 -11.21 -6.85
CA LEU A 24 0.87 -9.77 -6.98
C LEU A 24 -0.65 -9.47 -7.02
N LYS A 25 -1.48 -10.41 -7.49
CA LYS A 25 -2.92 -10.16 -7.72
C LYS A 25 -3.68 -9.77 -6.46
N GLN A 26 -3.53 -10.55 -5.39
CA GLN A 26 -4.30 -10.34 -4.16
C GLN A 26 -3.90 -9.03 -3.46
N PRO A 27 -2.60 -8.71 -3.27
CA PRO A 27 -2.18 -7.44 -2.69
C PRO A 27 -2.62 -6.23 -3.52
N LEU A 28 -2.52 -6.28 -4.86
CA LEU A 28 -3.00 -5.19 -5.72
C LEU A 28 -4.51 -4.96 -5.63
N LEU A 29 -5.30 -6.04 -5.49
CA LEU A 29 -6.74 -5.91 -5.34
C LEU A 29 -7.10 -5.24 -4.01
N LYS A 30 -6.42 -5.64 -2.92
CA LYS A 30 -6.56 -4.99 -1.61
C LYS A 30 -6.10 -3.53 -1.65
N ALA A 31 -4.96 -3.24 -2.28
CA ALA A 31 -4.45 -1.89 -2.43
C ALA A 31 -5.44 -0.98 -3.17
N ASN A 32 -6.06 -1.49 -4.25
CA ASN A 32 -7.11 -0.75 -4.97
C ASN A 32 -8.33 -0.45 -4.08
N LEU A 33 -8.71 -1.35 -3.17
CA LEU A 33 -9.81 -1.10 -2.24
C LEU A 33 -9.48 0.04 -1.27
N TYR A 34 -8.30 0.02 -0.66
CA TYR A 34 -7.83 1.12 0.21
C TYR A 34 -7.80 2.46 -0.55
N LEU A 35 -7.24 2.45 -1.75
CA LEU A 35 -7.16 3.63 -2.60
C LEU A 35 -8.56 4.16 -2.97
N SER A 36 -9.50 3.28 -3.30
CA SER A 36 -10.88 3.67 -3.65
C SER A 36 -11.67 4.29 -2.50
N GLN A 37 -11.28 4.01 -1.25
CA GLN A 37 -11.89 4.64 -0.07
C GLN A 37 -11.37 6.06 0.17
N MET A 38 -10.20 6.40 -0.38
CA MET A 38 -9.52 7.68 -0.13
C MET A 38 -9.60 8.67 -1.31
N LEU A 39 -9.90 8.17 -2.51
CA LEU A 39 -10.02 8.98 -3.72
C LEU A 39 -11.40 9.62 -3.87
N CYS A 40 -11.43 10.85 -4.38
CA CYS A 40 -12.65 11.47 -4.92
C CYS A 40 -12.85 11.08 -6.41
N GLU A 41 -14.09 10.92 -6.87
CA GLU A 41 -14.39 10.48 -8.26
C GLU A 41 -13.91 11.47 -9.34
N ASP A 42 -13.66 12.73 -8.99
CA ASP A 42 -13.36 13.84 -9.92
C ASP A 42 -11.86 14.03 -10.21
N GLY A 43 -11.09 12.96 -10.20
CA GLY A 43 -9.65 12.98 -10.45
C GLY A 43 -9.27 12.96 -11.93
N GLU A 44 -9.15 14.13 -12.57
CA GLU A 44 -8.71 14.24 -13.97
C GLU A 44 -7.25 13.76 -14.16
N GLY A 45 -7.10 12.51 -14.62
CA GLY A 45 -6.19 12.01 -15.67
C GLY A 45 -4.67 12.22 -15.61
N SER A 46 -4.15 13.13 -14.79
CA SER A 46 -2.74 13.55 -14.80
C SER A 46 -1.86 12.76 -13.82
N ALA A 47 -2.46 12.03 -12.88
CA ALA A 47 -1.74 11.32 -11.82
C ALA A 47 -1.81 9.79 -11.96
N GLU A 48 -2.20 9.24 -13.12
CA GLU A 48 -2.34 7.78 -13.31
C GLU A 48 -1.03 7.02 -13.00
N GLU A 49 0.12 7.56 -13.39
CA GLU A 49 1.41 6.93 -13.11
C GLU A 49 1.75 6.95 -11.61
N LEU A 50 1.48 8.06 -10.91
CA LEU A 50 1.65 8.17 -9.46
C LEU A 50 0.72 7.19 -8.72
N VAL A 51 -0.52 7.04 -9.19
CA VAL A 51 -1.47 6.06 -8.63
C VAL A 51 -0.95 4.63 -8.83
N LYS A 52 -0.37 4.30 -9.99
CA LYS A 52 0.22 2.98 -10.23
C LYS A 52 1.41 2.72 -9.30
N LEU A 53 2.30 3.70 -9.12
CA LEU A 53 3.42 3.60 -8.19
C LEU A 53 2.96 3.44 -6.73
N CYS A 54 1.97 4.23 -6.32
CA CYS A 54 1.34 4.11 -5.00
C CYS A 54 0.74 2.71 -4.77
N LEU A 55 0.04 2.15 -5.77
CA LEU A 55 -0.55 0.82 -5.68
C LEU A 55 0.51 -0.27 -5.55
N CYS A 56 1.65 -0.13 -6.23
CA CYS A 56 2.76 -1.06 -6.08
C CYS A 56 3.31 -1.07 -4.65
N GLU A 57 3.53 0.09 -4.05
CA GLU A 57 4.08 0.16 -2.70
C GLU A 57 3.10 -0.34 -1.63
N VAL A 58 1.82 0.04 -1.75
CA VAL A 58 0.78 -0.49 -0.85
C VAL A 58 0.65 -2.02 -1.00
N ALA A 59 0.76 -2.54 -2.24
CA ALA A 59 0.77 -3.97 -2.47
C ALA A 59 1.96 -4.67 -1.81
N GLU A 60 3.15 -4.08 -1.83
CA GLU A 60 4.32 -4.64 -1.12
C GLU A 60 4.12 -4.66 0.40
N LEU A 61 3.60 -3.58 1.00
CA LEU A 61 3.28 -3.55 2.43
C LEU A 61 2.29 -4.64 2.82
N LEU A 62 1.22 -4.80 2.04
CA LEU A 62 0.20 -5.82 2.27
C LEU A 62 0.75 -7.24 2.09
N TYR A 63 1.64 -7.43 1.11
CA TYR A 63 2.28 -8.72 0.88
C TYR A 63 3.22 -9.07 2.04
N GLN A 64 4.08 -8.16 2.46
CA GLN A 64 4.99 -8.35 3.59
C GLN A 64 4.23 -8.66 4.88
N ASP A 65 3.19 -7.89 5.20
CA ASP A 65 2.32 -8.14 6.35
C ASP A 65 1.69 -9.55 6.26
N SER A 66 1.24 -9.96 5.09
CA SER A 66 0.67 -11.30 4.89
C SER A 66 1.69 -12.43 5.08
N ILE A 67 2.95 -12.23 4.68
CA ILE A 67 4.04 -13.19 4.87
C ILE A 67 4.44 -13.27 6.33
N ILE A 68 4.54 -12.13 7.02
CA ILE A 68 4.79 -12.05 8.46
C ILE A 68 3.68 -12.82 9.18
N ARG A 69 2.41 -12.48 9.00
CA ARG A 69 1.29 -13.17 9.67
C ARG A 69 1.26 -14.69 9.42
N GLN A 70 1.65 -15.14 8.23
CA GLN A 70 1.77 -16.56 7.90
C GLN A 70 2.97 -17.24 8.57
N GLY A 71 4.13 -16.58 8.64
CA GLY A 71 5.35 -17.09 9.24
C GLY A 71 5.23 -17.40 10.74
N TYR A 72 4.30 -16.73 11.43
CA TYR A 72 4.02 -16.96 12.86
C TYR A 72 2.78 -17.83 13.11
N GLY A 73 2.28 -18.53 12.08
CA GLY A 73 1.17 -19.50 12.23
C GLY A 73 -0.14 -18.87 12.69
N GLY A 74 -0.39 -17.61 12.35
CA GLY A 74 -1.59 -16.87 12.78
C GLY A 74 -1.55 -16.37 14.23
N ARG A 75 -0.44 -16.55 14.97
CA ARG A 75 -0.18 -15.77 16.18
C ARG A 75 0.48 -14.46 15.77
N GLN A 76 -0.13 -13.34 16.15
CA GLN A 76 0.51 -12.02 16.04
C GLN A 76 1.90 -12.11 16.65
N ALA A 77 2.90 -11.90 15.82
CA ALA A 77 4.27 -11.94 16.22
C ALA A 77 4.60 -10.67 16.99
N GLN A 78 4.50 -10.73 18.30
CA GLN A 78 5.39 -9.94 19.14
C GLN A 78 6.82 -10.45 18.90
N SER A 79 7.44 -9.98 17.83
CA SER A 79 8.85 -10.14 17.55
C SER A 79 9.45 -8.76 17.43
N GLU A 80 9.70 -8.18 18.59
CA GLU A 80 10.72 -7.17 18.81
C GLU A 80 12.01 -7.54 18.05
N ASN A 81 12.38 -6.74 17.03
CA ASN A 81 13.73 -6.26 16.77
C ASN A 81 13.70 -5.34 15.52
N THR A 82 13.89 -4.02 15.65
CA THR A 82 15.17 -3.28 15.71
C THR A 82 15.63 -2.85 14.31
N ASP A 83 14.98 -1.83 13.76
CA ASP A 83 15.59 -0.99 12.71
C ASP A 83 15.05 0.44 12.80
N GLY A 84 15.47 1.14 13.86
CA GLY A 84 15.71 2.59 13.88
C GLY A 84 14.63 3.60 13.49
N TYR A 85 13.38 3.22 13.19
CA TYR A 85 12.30 4.18 12.91
C TYR A 85 11.19 4.06 13.93
N SER A 86 11.36 4.80 15.03
CA SER A 86 10.43 4.89 16.15
C SER A 86 9.12 5.57 15.72
N VAL A 87 8.03 4.80 15.65
CA VAL A 87 6.68 5.36 15.76
C VAL A 87 5.95 4.61 16.86
N SER A 88 5.69 5.33 17.96
CA SER A 88 5.12 4.82 19.20
C SER A 88 3.65 4.41 19.07
N TYR A 89 3.38 3.14 19.39
CA TYR A 89 2.18 2.48 19.92
C TYR A 89 0.83 3.22 19.94
N VAL A 90 -0.16 2.71 19.18
CA VAL A 90 -1.49 2.24 19.68
C VAL A 90 -2.04 1.21 18.65
N SER A 91 -2.36 0.00 19.11
CA SER A 91 -3.07 -1.12 18.43
C SER A 91 -2.49 -1.68 17.11
N ASP A 92 -2.23 -3.00 17.09
CA ASP A 92 -1.58 -3.75 16.00
C ASP A 92 -2.24 -3.63 14.61
N GLU A 93 -3.57 -3.46 14.51
CA GLU A 93 -4.26 -3.30 13.22
C GLU A 93 -4.25 -1.85 12.71
N SER A 94 -4.24 -0.86 13.61
CA SER A 94 -4.10 0.55 13.23
C SER A 94 -2.71 0.89 12.70
N SER A 95 -1.69 0.05 12.96
CA SER A 95 -0.34 0.28 12.47
C SER A 95 -0.21 0.12 10.95
N LEU A 96 -0.88 -0.89 10.36
CA LEU A 96 -0.81 -1.15 8.93
C LEU A 96 -1.65 -0.14 8.15
N GLU A 97 -2.87 0.14 8.60
CA GLU A 97 -3.73 1.14 7.98
C GLU A 97 -3.09 2.53 8.00
N THR A 98 -2.45 2.91 9.11
CA THR A 98 -1.69 4.17 9.20
C THR A 98 -0.53 4.19 8.19
N LYS A 99 0.23 3.09 8.06
CA LYS A 99 1.31 3.01 7.07
C LYS A 99 0.79 3.14 5.64
N ILE A 100 -0.31 2.45 5.32
CA ILE A 100 -0.97 2.53 4.02
C ILE A 100 -1.41 3.96 3.74
N TYR A 101 -2.04 4.62 4.73
CA TYR A 101 -2.44 6.03 4.62
C TYR A 101 -1.24 6.94 4.35
N CYS A 102 -0.14 6.80 5.09
CA CYS A 102 1.07 7.60 4.87
C CYS A 102 1.67 7.40 3.46
N VAL A 103 1.62 6.18 2.92
CA VAL A 103 2.06 5.93 1.54
C VAL A 103 1.14 6.64 0.55
N ILE A 104 -0.17 6.48 0.70
CA ILE A 104 -1.17 7.11 -0.19
C ILE A 104 -1.02 8.64 -0.16
N ASP A 105 -0.89 9.22 1.03
CA ASP A 105 -0.66 10.66 1.22
C ASP A 105 0.62 11.13 0.53
N ARG A 106 1.73 10.39 0.66
CA ARG A 106 3.01 10.73 0.04
C ARG A 106 2.94 10.80 -1.49
N TYR A 107 2.19 9.92 -2.14
CA TYR A 107 2.07 9.94 -3.61
C TYR A 107 1.01 10.91 -4.11
N LEU A 108 -0.08 11.08 -3.37
CA LEU A 108 -1.29 11.70 -3.91
C LEU A 108 -1.66 13.04 -3.27
N SER A 109 -1.05 13.45 -2.16
CA SER A 109 -1.33 14.73 -1.49
C SER A 109 -1.24 15.94 -2.41
N HIS A 110 -0.27 15.96 -3.33
CA HIS A 110 -0.06 17.06 -4.28
C HIS A 110 -0.94 16.98 -5.53
N THR A 111 -1.70 15.89 -5.70
CA THR A 111 -2.47 15.63 -6.91
C THR A 111 -3.91 16.14 -6.83
N GLY A 112 -4.37 16.56 -5.64
CA GLY A 112 -5.76 16.96 -5.40
C GLY A 112 -6.76 15.80 -5.45
N LEU A 113 -6.28 14.56 -5.59
CA LEU A 113 -7.11 13.36 -5.70
C LEU A 113 -7.65 12.84 -4.37
N LEU A 114 -7.01 13.20 -3.26
CA LEU A 114 -7.40 12.75 -1.93
C LEU A 114 -8.59 13.56 -1.43
N TYR A 115 -9.56 12.85 -0.83
CA TYR A 115 -10.68 13.48 -0.17
C TYR A 115 -10.20 14.28 1.06
N MET A 116 -10.21 15.61 0.97
CA MET A 116 -9.69 16.49 2.03
C MET A 116 -10.68 16.79 3.17
N GLY A 117 -11.84 16.12 3.20
CA GLY A 117 -12.90 16.45 4.15
C GLY A 117 -13.58 17.77 3.78
N VAL A 118 -14.88 17.72 3.59
CA VAL A 118 -15.69 18.94 3.47
C VAL A 118 -16.00 19.40 4.91
N GLU A 119 -15.59 20.62 5.27
CA GLU A 119 -16.11 21.32 6.47
C GLU A 119 -17.61 21.63 6.33
#